data_AF-A0A0B2S783-F1
#
_entry.id   AF-A0A0B2S783-F1
#
_cell.length_a   1.000
_cell.length_b   1.000
_cell.length_c   1.000
_cell.angle_alpha   90.00
_cell.angle_beta   90.00
_cell.angle_gamma   90.00
#
_symmetry.space_group_name_H-M   'P 1'
#
loop_
_entity.id
_entity.type
_entity.pdbx_description
1 polymer ?
#
loop_
_entity_poly.entity_id
_entity_poly.type
_entity_poly.pdbx_seq_one_letter_code
_entity_poly.pdbx_strand_id
1 'polypeptide(L)'
;MVWEGYVDWRNRPAIKGRHGGMLAASFVLAAEVLENLAFLANASNLVLYLSKFMHFSPSIYANIVTNFMGTTFLLDILGGFLADAFITTYSLYLISAKIEFKEKA
;
A
#
# COMPACT_ATOMS: atom_id res chain seq x y z
N MET A 1 9.27 11.37 -31.11
CA MET A 1 10.14 10.45 -30.35
C MET A 1 9.26 9.59 -29.48
N VAL A 2 9.21 8.30 -29.78
CA VAL A 2 8.51 7.28 -28.99
C VAL A 2 9.58 6.55 -28.19
N TRP A 3 9.27 6.07 -26.99
CA TRP A 3 10.16 5.17 -26.26
C TRP A 3 10.14 3.81 -26.95
N GLU A 4 11.28 3.37 -27.51
CA GLU A 4 11.38 2.03 -28.09
C GLU A 4 11.23 0.98 -26.98
N GLY A 5 10.29 0.04 -27.16
CA GLY A 5 10.00 -1.04 -26.22
C GLY A 5 9.01 -0.73 -25.08
N TYR A 6 8.61 0.53 -24.88
CA TYR A 6 7.62 0.89 -23.85
C TYR A 6 6.23 1.11 -24.45
N VAL A 7 5.22 0.53 -23.81
CA VAL A 7 3.81 0.67 -24.17
C VAL A 7 3.03 1.41 -23.07
N ASP A 8 2.10 2.24 -23.49
CA ASP A 8 1.10 2.92 -22.65
C ASP A 8 0.10 1.90 -22.05
N TRP A 9 -0.67 2.30 -21.04
CA TRP A 9 -1.70 1.46 -20.38
C TRP A 9 -2.82 1.00 -21.34
N ARG A 10 -2.86 1.51 -22.58
CA ARG A 10 -3.74 1.08 -23.68
C ARG A 10 -3.03 0.25 -24.75
N ASN A 11 -1.85 -0.31 -24.45
CA ASN A 11 -1.03 -1.12 -25.37
C ASN A 11 -0.62 -0.38 -26.66
N ARG A 12 -0.43 0.95 -26.57
CA ARG A 12 0.05 1.80 -27.67
C ARG A 12 1.49 2.23 -27.41
N PRO A 13 2.29 2.57 -28.43
CA PRO A 13 3.67 3.00 -28.23
C PRO A 13 3.77 4.23 -27.31
N ALA A 14 4.60 4.18 -26.27
CA ALA A 14 4.70 5.25 -25.28
C ALA A 14 5.36 6.50 -25.86
N ILE A 15 4.64 7.63 -25.85
CA ILE A 15 5.13 8.90 -26.39
C ILE A 15 6.01 9.60 -25.37
N LYS A 16 7.25 9.95 -25.77
CA LYS A 16 8.22 10.68 -24.94
C LYS A 16 7.69 12.10 -24.64
N GLY A 17 7.55 12.44 -23.37
CA GLY A 17 7.03 13.73 -22.88
C GLY A 17 5.52 13.77 -22.56
N ARG A 18 4.76 12.74 -22.93
CA ARG A 18 3.32 12.62 -22.58
C ARG A 18 3.04 11.49 -21.58
N HIS A 19 3.82 10.41 -21.63
CA HIS A 19 3.67 9.26 -20.72
C HIS A 19 4.90 9.19 -19.81
N GLY A 20 4.66 9.11 -18.50
CA GLY A 20 5.71 9.10 -17.47
C GLY A 20 6.41 10.46 -17.26
N GLY A 21 7.49 10.45 -16.48
CA GLY A 21 8.32 11.63 -16.19
C GLY A 21 8.38 12.00 -14.71
N MET A 22 9.16 13.03 -14.39
CA MET A 22 9.43 13.45 -13.00
C MET A 22 8.15 13.82 -12.22
N LEU A 23 7.16 14.44 -12.86
CA LEU A 23 5.87 14.78 -12.23
C LEU A 23 5.04 13.55 -11.85
N ALA A 24 5.00 12.53 -12.71
CA ALA A 24 4.30 11.29 -12.40
C ALA A 24 5.03 10.54 -11.26
N ALA A 25 6.36 10.47 -11.32
CA ALA A 25 7.17 9.85 -10.27
C ALA A 25 7.03 10.59 -8.93
N SER A 26 6.99 11.93 -8.92
CA SER A 26 6.81 12.69 -7.68
C SER A 26 5.44 12.46 -7.04
N PHE A 27 4.39 12.25 -7.83
CA PHE A 27 3.07 11.91 -7.31
C PHE A 27 3.05 10.53 -6.64
N VAL A 28 3.66 9.53 -7.29
CA VAL A 28 3.80 8.18 -6.70
C VAL A 28 4.62 8.23 -5.41
N LEU A 29 5.74 8.96 -5.40
CA LEU A 29 6.55 9.13 -4.19
C LEU A 29 5.78 9.84 -3.06
N ALA A 30 4.99 10.87 -3.38
CA ALA A 30 4.18 11.55 -2.37
C ALA A 30 3.13 10.61 -1.78
N ALA A 31 2.48 9.78 -2.61
CA ALA A 31 1.53 8.77 -2.14
C ALA A 31 2.20 7.74 -1.22
N GLU A 32 3.36 7.22 -1.62
CA GLU A 32 4.17 6.29 -0.82
C GLU A 32 4.55 6.86 0.56
N VAL A 33 4.96 8.13 0.60
CA VAL A 33 5.30 8.81 1.86
C VAL A 33 4.07 8.96 2.76
N LEU A 34 2.92 9.30 2.19
CA LEU A 34 1.67 9.44 2.94
C LEU A 34 1.19 8.09 3.50
N GLU A 35 1.30 7.02 2.71
CA GLU A 35 0.98 5.67 3.16
C GLU A 35 1.87 5.24 4.34
N ASN A 36 3.18 5.42 4.21
CA ASN A 36 4.12 5.12 5.29
C ASN A 36 3.84 5.93 6.55
N LEU A 37 3.50 7.22 6.41
CA LEU A 37 3.13 8.06 7.54
C LEU A 37 1.84 7.58 8.23
N ALA A 38 0.82 7.20 7.46
CA ALA A 38 -0.42 6.66 7.98
C ALA A 38 -0.21 5.33 8.71
N PHE A 39 0.64 4.44 8.16
CA PHE A 39 1.02 3.18 8.79
C PHE A 39 1.69 3.40 10.16
N LEU A 40 2.69 4.28 10.22
CA LEU A 40 3.39 4.61 11.47
C LEU A 40 2.47 5.29 12.50
N ALA A 41 1.60 6.19 12.04
CA ALA A 41 0.61 6.84 12.90
C ALA A 41 -0.37 5.81 13.50
N ASN A 42 -0.84 4.85 12.70
CA ASN A 42 -1.75 3.81 13.17
C ASN A 42 -1.05 2.86 14.16
N ALA A 43 0.19 2.43 13.87
CA ALA A 43 0.97 1.60 14.78
C ALA A 43 1.21 2.29 16.14
N SER A 44 1.56 3.59 16.10
CA SER A 44 1.78 4.39 17.30
C SER A 44 0.48 4.58 18.10
N ASN A 45 -0.63 4.84 17.42
CA ASN A 45 -1.94 4.97 18.05
C ASN A 45 -2.39 3.65 18.69
N LEU A 46 -2.12 2.52 18.04
CA LEU A 46 -2.44 1.20 18.58
C LEU A 46 -1.66 0.91 19.88
N VAL A 47 -0.36 1.27 19.94
CA VAL A 47 0.42 1.17 21.19
C VAL A 47 -0.24 1.99 22.31
N LEU A 48 -0.59 3.24 22.02
CA LEU A 48 -1.22 4.13 23.00
C LEU A 48 -2.59 3.62 23.44
N TYR A 49 -3.39 3.10 22.50
CA TYR A 49 -4.71 2.54 22.78
C TYR A 49 -4.62 1.33 23.72
N LEU A 50 -3.76 0.37 23.39
CA LEU A 50 -3.59 -0.85 24.18
C LEU A 50 -2.98 -0.57 25.56
N SER A 51 -2.08 0.41 25.67
CA SER A 51 -1.47 0.80 26.93
C SER A 51 -2.41 1.61 27.82
N LYS A 52 -3.05 2.67 27.28
CA LYS A 52 -3.80 3.65 28.07
C LYS A 52 -5.26 3.28 28.30
N PHE A 53 -5.92 2.63 27.35
CA PHE A 53 -7.35 2.33 27.43
C PHE A 53 -7.62 0.87 27.78
N MET A 54 -6.86 -0.07 27.20
CA MET A 54 -7.04 -1.50 27.47
C MET A 54 -6.21 -1.99 28.67
N HIS A 55 -5.33 -1.16 29.22
CA HIS A 55 -4.47 -1.45 30.37
C HIS A 55 -3.68 -2.77 30.26
N PHE A 56 -3.25 -3.13 29.05
CA PHE A 56 -2.41 -4.30 28.86
C PHE A 56 -0.99 -4.08 29.37
N SER A 57 -0.35 -5.17 29.80
CA SER A 57 1.05 -5.15 30.21
C SER A 57 1.97 -4.88 29.01
N PRO A 58 3.18 -4.34 29.25
CA PRO A 58 4.19 -4.09 28.21
C PRO A 58 4.47 -5.25 27.27
N SER A 59 4.54 -6.48 27.81
CA SER A 59 4.77 -7.67 27.01
C SER A 59 3.61 -7.99 26.07
N ILE A 60 2.37 -7.79 26.51
CA ILE A 60 1.18 -8.13 25.73
C ILE A 60 0.98 -7.14 24.60
N TYR A 61 0.93 -5.83 24.88
CA TYR A 61 0.67 -4.86 23.81
C TYR A 61 1.83 -4.78 22.81
N ALA A 62 3.09 -4.99 23.24
CA ALA A 62 4.23 -5.03 22.33
C ALA A 62 4.13 -6.21 21.35
N ASN A 63 3.72 -7.39 21.83
CA ASN A 63 3.48 -8.56 20.97
C ASN A 63 2.35 -8.31 19.97
N ILE A 64 1.23 -7.70 20.41
CA ILE A 64 0.10 -7.38 19.53
C ILE A 64 0.53 -6.43 18.42
N VAL A 65 1.22 -5.34 18.76
CA VAL A 65 1.67 -4.34 17.77
C VAL A 65 2.71 -4.94 16.83
N THR A 66 3.65 -5.74 17.34
CA THR A 66 4.67 -6.41 16.51
C THR A 66 4.04 -7.43 15.56
N ASN A 67 3.06 -8.22 16.02
CA ASN A 67 2.33 -9.16 15.17
C ASN A 67 1.50 -8.44 14.10
N PHE A 68 0.89 -7.30 14.45
CA PHE A 68 0.18 -6.45 13.50
C PHE A 68 1.12 -5.96 12.40
N MET A 69 2.23 -5.30 12.77
CA MET A 69 3.23 -4.81 11.82
C MET A 69 3.82 -5.93 10.97
N GLY A 70 4.19 -7.06 11.58
CA GLY A 70 4.72 -8.23 10.88
C GLY A 70 3.74 -8.80 9.87
N THR A 71 2.46 -8.86 10.21
CA THR A 71 1.41 -9.34 9.29
C THR A 71 1.21 -8.38 8.13
N THR A 72 1.24 -7.07 8.37
CA THR A 72 1.17 -6.06 7.29
C THR A 72 2.32 -6.23 6.30
N PHE A 73 3.56 -6.44 6.77
CA PHE A 73 4.70 -6.67 5.86
C PHE A 73 4.57 -7.97 5.06
N LEU A 74 4.07 -9.05 5.68
CA LEU A 74 3.82 -10.31 4.95
C LEU A 74 2.74 -10.14 3.89
N LEU A 75 1.69 -9.37 4.19
CA LEU A 75 0.64 -9.02 3.23
C LEU A 75 1.16 -8.16 2.09
N ASP A 76 2.08 -7.24 2.34
CA ASP A 76 2.70 -6.40 1.32
C ASP A 76 3.52 -7.23 0.31
N ILE A 77 4.34 -8.17 0.82
CA ILE A 77 5.07 -9.13 -0.02
C ILE A 77 4.09 -9.95 -0.87
N LEU A 78 3.01 -10.44 -0.27
CA LEU A 78 1.98 -11.20 -0.99
C LEU A 78 1.29 -10.32 -2.05
N GLY A 79 0.99 -9.07 -1.73
CA GLY A 79 0.38 -8.09 -2.64
C GLY A 79 1.25 -7.81 -3.85
N GLY A 80 2.55 -7.58 -3.65
CA GLY A 80 3.53 -7.42 -4.73
C GLY A 80 3.59 -8.64 -5.64
N PHE A 81 3.67 -9.84 -5.05
CA PHE A 81 3.66 -11.09 -5.82
C PHE A 81 2.38 -11.23 -6.67
N LEU A 82 1.21 -10.92 -6.11
CA LEU A 82 -0.06 -10.99 -6.83
C LEU A 82 -0.16 -9.94 -7.95
N ALA A 83 0.39 -8.73 -7.73
CA ALA A 83 0.44 -7.66 -8.74
C ALA A 83 1.32 -8.04 -9.94
N ASP A 84 2.40 -8.77 -9.71
CA ASP A 84 3.31 -9.21 -10.77
C ASP A 84 2.81 -10.48 -11.47
N ALA A 85 2.22 -11.42 -10.74
CA ALA A 85 1.91 -12.76 -11.26
C ALA A 85 0.50 -12.92 -11.85
N PHE A 86 -0.51 -12.23 -11.34
CA PHE A 86 -1.91 -12.55 -11.67
C PHE A 86 -2.76 -11.37 -12.14
N ILE A 87 -2.51 -10.15 -11.64
CA ILE A 87 -3.48 -9.06 -11.76
C ILE A 87 -2.74 -7.74 -12.03
N THR A 88 -3.05 -7.07 -13.15
CA THR A 88 -2.58 -5.69 -13.39
C THR A 88 -2.92 -4.84 -12.16
N THR A 89 -1.95 -4.12 -11.58
CA THR A 89 -2.02 -3.39 -10.28
C THR A 89 -3.34 -2.67 -10.00
N TYR A 90 -3.99 -2.14 -11.05
CA TYR A 90 -5.29 -1.46 -11.00
C TYR A 90 -6.46 -2.34 -10.51
N SER A 91 -6.50 -3.60 -10.90
CA SER A 91 -7.59 -4.52 -10.56
C SER A 91 -7.46 -5.05 -9.12
N LEU A 92 -6.23 -5.15 -8.59
CA LEU A 92 -5.99 -5.54 -7.20
C LEU A 92 -6.48 -4.45 -6.24
N TYR A 93 -6.20 -3.18 -6.55
CA TYR A 93 -6.73 -2.02 -5.82
C TYR A 93 -8.27 -2.01 -5.77
N LEU A 94 -8.95 -2.30 -6.90
CA LEU A 94 -10.41 -2.34 -6.95
C LEU A 94 -11.01 -3.51 -6.17
N ILE A 95 -10.34 -4.65 -6.09
CA ILE A 95 -10.79 -5.82 -5.32
C ILE A 95 -10.62 -5.54 -3.82
N SER A 96 -9.48 -5.00 -3.40
CA SER A 96 -9.23 -4.62 -2.00
C SER A 96 -10.28 -3.61 -1.50
N ALA A 97 -10.52 -2.54 -2.28
CA ALA A 97 -11.53 -1.54 -1.94
C ALA A 97 -12.96 -2.12 -1.87
N LYS A 98 -13.29 -3.11 -2.71
CA LYS A 98 -14.60 -3.79 -2.65
C LYS A 98 -14.75 -4.68 -1.42
N ILE A 99 -13.67 -5.29 -0.95
CA ILE A 99 -13.68 -6.13 0.25
C ILE A 99 -13.91 -5.26 1.48
N GLU A 100 -13.20 -4.14 1.61
CA GLU A 100 -13.35 -3.22 2.76
C GLU A 100 -14.77 -2.63 2.87
N PHE A 101 -15.43 -2.34 1.74
CA PHE A 101 -16.78 -1.77 1.74
C PHE A 101 -17.89 -2.79 2.06
N LYS A 102 -17.63 -4.07 1.81
CA LYS A 102 -18.58 -5.16 2.07
C LYS A 102 -18.73 -5.48 3.56
N GLU A 103 -17.73 -5.16 4.38
CA GLU A 103 -17.74 -5.36 5.83
C GLU A 103 -18.54 -4.27 6.57
N LYS A 104 -18.83 -3.13 5.91
CA LYS A 104 -19.52 -1.96 6.50
C LYS A 104 -21.01 -1.84 6.13
N ALA A 105 -21.60 -2.87 5.51
CA ALA A 105 -23.03 -2.96 5.19
C ALA A 105 -23.67 -4.12 5.95
#